data_AF-A0A1Q3QNY0-F1
#
_entry.id   AF-A0A1Q3QNY0-F1
#
_cell.length_a   1.000
_cell.length_b   1.000
_cell.length_c   1.000
_cell.angle_alpha   90.00
_cell.angle_beta   90.00
_cell.angle_gamma   90.00
#
_symmetry.space_group_name_H-M   'P 1'
#
loop_
_entity.id
_entity.type
_entity.pdbx_description
1 polymer ?
#
loop_
_entity_poly.entity_id
_entity_poly.type
_entity_poly.pdbx_seq_one_letter_code
_entity_poly.pdbx_strand_id
1 'polypeptide(L)'
;MSPITETRILMKYHVNESRTERARELQPKLDREYIVPVLLKSVQVLDLLGDVPDGLRIEQIHQITGIAKTTVYRIVRTLVVSGHLHHGGNGAYAITRRTAPGFDFSSYSANLPA
;
A
#
# COMPACT_ATOMS: atom_id res chain seq x y z
N MET A 1 7.75 -17.46 -5.47
CA MET A 1 8.14 -16.77 -4.22
C MET A 1 8.83 -17.77 -3.30
N SER A 2 9.83 -17.34 -2.54
CA SER A 2 10.49 -18.20 -1.55
C SER A 2 9.60 -18.36 -0.31
N PRO A 3 9.53 -19.57 0.30
CA PRO A 3 8.72 -19.81 1.50
C PRO A 3 9.03 -18.85 2.66
N ILE A 4 10.28 -18.43 2.81
CA ILE A 4 10.74 -17.54 3.89
C ILE A 4 10.19 -16.12 3.71
N THR A 5 10.13 -15.63 2.47
CA THR A 5 9.56 -14.32 2.13
C THR A 5 8.06 -14.31 2.41
N GLU A 6 7.37 -15.41 2.06
CA GLU A 6 5.95 -15.57 2.29
C GLU A 6 5.59 -15.64 3.79
N THR A 7 6.33 -16.42 4.58
CA THR A 7 6.15 -16.47 6.05
C THR A 7 6.41 -15.11 6.70
N ARG A 8 7.44 -14.38 6.28
CA ARG A 8 7.78 -13.06 6.85
C ARG A 8 6.76 -11.97 6.49
N ILE A 9 6.23 -11.99 5.27
CA ILE A 9 5.15 -11.08 4.84
C ILE A 9 3.88 -11.40 5.62
N LEU A 10 3.49 -12.67 5.71
CA LEU A 10 2.30 -13.07 6.45
C LEU A 10 2.42 -12.69 7.94
N MET A 11 3.55 -12.90 8.61
CA MET A 11 3.73 -12.44 10.00
C MET A 11 3.72 -10.91 10.14
N LYS A 12 4.24 -10.16 9.16
CA LYS A 12 4.29 -8.69 9.22
C LYS A 12 2.92 -8.05 9.03
N TYR A 13 2.04 -8.63 8.21
CA TYR A 13 0.77 -8.00 7.81
C TYR A 13 -0.49 -8.70 8.32
N HIS A 14 -0.38 -9.97 8.75
CA HIS A 14 -1.48 -10.71 9.36
C HIS A 14 -1.50 -10.43 10.86
N VAL A 15 -2.24 -9.40 11.24
CA VAL A 15 -2.34 -8.94 12.62
C VAL A 15 -3.80 -8.78 12.99
N ASN A 16 -4.29 -9.74 13.79
CA ASN A 16 -5.49 -9.59 14.62
C ASN A 16 -5.24 -8.66 15.82
N GLU A 17 -4.03 -8.12 16.00
CA GLU A 17 -3.83 -7.02 16.93
C GLU A 17 -4.59 -5.81 16.40
N SER A 18 -5.35 -5.20 17.29
CA SER A 18 -5.91 -3.89 17.01
C SER A 18 -4.79 -2.98 16.50
N ARG A 19 -5.04 -2.19 15.43
CA ARG A 19 -4.12 -1.17 14.89
C ARG A 19 -3.50 -0.29 16.00
N THR A 20 -4.24 -0.20 17.09
CA THR A 20 -4.00 0.42 18.38
C THR A 20 -2.84 -0.20 19.20
N GLU A 21 -2.69 -1.52 19.21
CA GLU A 21 -1.65 -2.24 19.98
C GLU A 21 -0.30 -2.19 19.26
N ARG A 22 -0.28 -2.48 17.95
CA ARG A 22 0.96 -2.37 17.17
C ARG A 22 1.56 -0.97 17.15
N ALA A 23 0.71 0.06 17.12
CA ALA A 23 1.16 1.45 17.26
C ALA A 23 1.73 1.76 18.66
N ARG A 24 1.17 1.16 19.73
CA ARG A 24 1.70 1.28 21.11
C ARG A 24 3.08 0.67 21.23
N GLU A 25 3.29 -0.51 20.67
CA GLU A 25 4.58 -1.21 20.76
C GLU A 25 5.68 -0.46 20.03
N LEU A 26 5.41 0.01 18.82
CA LEU A 26 6.42 0.68 18.00
C LEU A 26 6.77 2.08 18.53
N GLN A 27 5.78 2.84 19.00
CA GLN A 27 5.97 4.22 19.45
C GLN A 27 5.06 4.55 20.64
N PRO A 28 5.42 4.11 21.86
CA PRO A 28 4.58 4.26 23.06
C PRO A 28 4.34 5.72 23.50
N LYS A 29 5.14 6.66 22.97
CA LYS A 29 5.05 8.10 23.25
C LYS A 29 4.25 8.89 22.20
N LEU A 30 3.78 8.25 21.13
CA LEU A 30 3.09 8.95 20.05
C LEU A 30 1.63 9.18 20.43
N ASP A 31 1.22 10.45 20.45
CA ASP A 31 -0.17 10.81 20.66
C ASP A 31 -1.02 10.37 19.45
N ARG A 32 -2.05 9.59 19.76
CA ARG A 32 -2.93 8.96 18.79
C ARG A 32 -3.82 9.95 18.07
N GLU A 33 -4.07 11.11 18.67
CA GLU A 33 -4.85 12.18 18.05
C GLU A 33 -4.23 12.59 16.70
N TYR A 34 -2.91 12.50 16.57
CA TYR A 34 -2.19 12.86 15.35
C TYR A 34 -1.99 11.69 14.37
N ILE A 35 -2.54 10.50 14.65
CA ILE A 35 -2.46 9.35 13.73
C ILE A 35 -3.69 9.35 12.82
N VAL A 36 -3.48 9.72 11.55
CA VAL A 36 -4.52 9.61 10.52
C VAL A 36 -4.63 8.15 10.05
N PRO A 37 -5.73 7.43 10.34
CA PRO A 37 -5.78 5.98 10.14
C PRO A 37 -5.65 5.53 8.69
N VAL A 38 -6.12 6.34 7.74
CA VAL A 38 -6.01 6.02 6.31
C VAL A 38 -4.57 6.19 5.80
N LEU A 39 -3.81 7.16 6.30
CA LEU A 39 -2.40 7.32 5.92
C LEU A 39 -1.57 6.14 6.41
N LEU A 40 -1.80 5.68 7.64
CA LEU A 40 -1.13 4.48 8.17
C LEU A 40 -1.40 3.25 7.29
N LYS A 41 -2.64 3.03 6.86
CA LYS A 41 -2.99 1.95 5.93
C LYS A 41 -2.31 2.11 4.58
N SER A 42 -2.21 3.33 4.06
CA SER A 42 -1.52 3.59 2.80
C SER A 42 -0.04 3.22 2.88
N VAL A 43 0.64 3.56 4.00
CA VAL A 43 2.03 3.16 4.25
C VAL A 43 2.15 1.63 4.33
N GLN A 44 1.24 0.95 5.04
CA GLN A 44 1.23 -0.52 5.11
C GLN A 44 1.11 -1.17 3.72
N VAL A 45 0.26 -0.62 2.84
CA VAL A 45 0.11 -1.11 1.46
C VAL A 45 1.38 -0.84 0.63
N LEU A 46 2.00 0.34 0.77
CA LEU A 46 3.26 0.65 0.09
C LEU A 46 4.38 -0.30 0.53
N ASP A 47 4.53 -0.54 1.83
CA ASP A 47 5.52 -1.48 2.36
C ASP A 47 5.29 -2.89 1.80
N LEU A 48 4.04 -3.36 1.77
CA LEU A 48 3.70 -4.68 1.24
C LEU A 48 4.09 -4.81 -0.24
N LEU A 49 3.77 -3.80 -1.04
CA LEU A 49 4.10 -3.78 -2.47
C LEU A 49 5.60 -3.57 -2.72
N GLY A 50 6.32 -2.96 -1.78
CA GLY A 50 7.78 -2.88 -1.81
C GLY A 50 8.46 -4.25 -1.67
N ASP A 51 7.85 -5.16 -0.91
CA ASP A 51 8.33 -6.53 -0.71
C ASP A 51 7.95 -7.47 -1.88
N VAL A 52 7.08 -7.05 -2.81
CA VAL A 52 6.56 -7.84 -3.94
C VAL A 52 6.74 -7.09 -5.27
N PRO A 53 7.90 -7.25 -5.96
CA PRO A 53 8.22 -6.49 -7.17
C PRO A 53 7.22 -6.63 -8.32
N ASP A 54 6.58 -7.80 -8.45
CA ASP A 54 5.59 -8.09 -9.51
C ASP A 54 4.20 -7.51 -9.21
N GLY A 55 4.03 -6.92 -8.02
CA GLY A 55 2.78 -6.34 -7.56
C GLY A 55 1.75 -7.36 -7.09
N LEU A 56 0.61 -6.83 -6.63
CA LEU A 56 -0.50 -7.61 -6.09
C LEU A 56 -1.84 -7.08 -6.58
N ARG A 57 -2.82 -7.98 -6.74
CA ARG A 57 -4.23 -7.63 -6.96
C ARG A 57 -4.88 -7.15 -5.67
N ILE A 58 -6.00 -6.43 -5.80
CA ILE A 58 -6.78 -5.91 -4.66
C ILE A 58 -7.17 -7.04 -3.70
N GLU A 59 -7.57 -8.20 -4.22
CA GLU A 59 -7.94 -9.37 -3.43
C GLU A 59 -6.79 -9.86 -2.56
N GLN A 60 -5.58 -9.92 -3.13
CA GLN A 60 -4.38 -10.38 -2.43
C GLN A 60 -3.98 -9.37 -1.36
N ILE A 61 -4.00 -8.07 -1.68
CA ILE A 61 -3.70 -7.00 -0.70
C ILE A 61 -4.71 -7.06 0.46
N HIS A 62 -6.01 -7.22 0.17
CA HIS A 62 -7.04 -7.38 1.17
C HIS A 62 -6.81 -8.60 2.08
N GLN A 63 -6.50 -9.76 1.50
CA GLN A 63 -6.25 -11.00 2.24
C GLN A 63 -5.03 -10.89 3.15
N ILE A 64 -3.94 -10.29 2.66
CA ILE A 64 -2.69 -10.16 3.41
C ILE A 64 -2.80 -9.12 4.53
N THR A 65 -3.42 -7.97 4.26
CA THR A 65 -3.46 -6.83 5.20
C THR A 65 -4.69 -6.79 6.11
N GLY A 66 -5.75 -7.54 5.79
CA GLY A 66 -7.05 -7.43 6.44
C GLY A 66 -7.79 -6.11 6.20
N ILE A 67 -7.26 -5.20 5.37
CA ILE A 67 -7.92 -3.95 5.02
C ILE A 67 -9.10 -4.24 4.09
N ALA A 68 -10.28 -3.65 4.36
CA ALA A 68 -11.47 -3.84 3.52
C ALA A 68 -11.18 -3.53 2.04
N LYS A 69 -11.69 -4.37 1.11
CA LYS A 69 -11.43 -4.25 -0.34
C LYS A 69 -11.71 -2.85 -0.91
N THR A 70 -12.79 -2.20 -0.48
CA THR A 70 -13.13 -0.83 -0.90
C THR A 70 -12.10 0.21 -0.43
N THR A 71 -11.54 0.01 0.76
CA THR A 71 -10.45 0.85 1.29
C THR A 71 -9.15 0.58 0.54
N VAL A 72 -8.81 -0.69 0.28
CA VAL A 72 -7.65 -1.05 -0.56
C VAL A 72 -7.75 -0.39 -1.92
N TYR A 73 -8.90 -0.53 -2.59
CA TYR A 73 -9.14 0.06 -3.90
C TYR A 73 -8.90 1.58 -3.90
N ARG A 74 -9.48 2.30 -2.92
CA ARG A 74 -9.26 3.75 -2.80
C ARG A 74 -7.80 4.09 -2.59
N ILE A 75 -7.10 3.37 -1.70
CA ILE A 75 -5.67 3.58 -1.44
C ILE A 75 -4.86 3.37 -2.72
N VAL A 76 -4.97 2.23 -3.38
CA VAL A 76 -4.14 1.93 -4.56
C VAL A 76 -4.45 2.86 -5.72
N ARG A 77 -5.72 3.24 -5.91
CA ARG A 77 -6.10 4.23 -6.94
C ARG A 77 -5.51 5.60 -6.65
N THR A 78 -5.56 6.06 -5.41
CA THR A 78 -4.90 7.31 -5.00
C THR A 78 -3.39 7.25 -5.24
N LEU A 79 -2.75 6.13 -4.89
CA LEU A 79 -1.31 5.95 -5.07
C LEU A 79 -0.87 5.81 -6.53
N VAL A 80 -1.75 5.35 -7.43
CA VAL A 80 -1.51 5.39 -8.88
C VAL A 80 -1.54 6.82 -9.40
N VAL A 81 -2.56 7.59 -9.02
CA VAL A 81 -2.68 9.02 -9.42
C VAL A 81 -1.49 9.84 -8.94
N SER A 82 -0.97 9.57 -7.75
CA SER A 82 0.22 10.25 -7.20
C SER A 82 1.55 9.67 -7.68
N GLY A 83 1.54 8.71 -8.61
CA GLY A 83 2.74 8.17 -9.25
C GLY A 83 3.59 7.26 -8.35
N HIS A 84 3.07 6.79 -7.22
CA HIS A 84 3.74 5.82 -6.36
C HIS A 84 3.57 4.38 -6.86
N LEU A 85 2.41 4.08 -7.45
CA LEU A 85 2.11 2.77 -8.02
C LEU A 85 1.81 2.88 -9.52
N HIS A 86 1.97 1.77 -10.22
CA HIS A 86 1.39 1.57 -11.55
C HIS A 86 0.42 0.39 -11.50
N HIS A 87 -0.60 0.43 -12.36
CA HIS A 87 -1.60 -0.64 -12.52
C HIS A 87 -1.27 -1.42 -13.79
N GLY A 88 -0.83 -2.66 -13.63
CA GLY A 88 -0.49 -3.54 -14.74
C GLY A 88 -1.73 -4.04 -15.49
N GLY A 89 -1.56 -4.42 -16.76
CA GLY A 89 -2.66 -4.97 -17.58
C GLY A 89 -3.24 -6.29 -17.04
N ASN A 90 -2.51 -6.97 -16.15
CA ASN A 90 -3.01 -8.13 -15.44
C ASN A 90 -3.94 -7.76 -14.27
N GLY A 91 -4.09 -6.49 -13.88
CA GLY A 91 -4.87 -6.05 -12.71
C GLY A 91 -4.08 -5.99 -11.39
N ALA A 92 -2.77 -6.18 -11.43
CA ALA A 92 -1.89 -6.03 -10.28
C ALA A 92 -1.42 -4.58 -10.12
N TYR A 93 -1.19 -4.16 -8.87
CA TYR A 93 -0.59 -2.88 -8.52
C TYR A 93 0.82 -3.12 -8.03
N ALA A 94 1.80 -2.39 -8.57
CA ALA A 94 3.21 -2.52 -8.20
C ALA A 94 3.86 -1.14 -8.00
N ILE A 95 4.93 -1.08 -7.21
CA ILE A 95 5.70 0.14 -6.98
C ILE A 95 6.27 0.65 -8.31
N THR A 96 6.04 1.92 -8.61
CA THR A 96 6.67 2.58 -9.75
C THR A 96 8.16 2.74 -9.46
N ARG A 97 9.03 2.04 -10.21
CA ARG A 97 10.47 2.26 -10.12
C ARG A 97 10.80 3.63 -10.73
N ARG A 98 11.17 4.59 -9.88
CA ARG A 98 11.68 5.88 -10.35
C ARG A 98 13.09 5.70 -10.90
N THR A 99 13.23 5.43 -12.20
CA THR A 99 14.40 5.90 -12.94
C THR A 99 14.28 7.43 -12.98
N ALA A 100 15.14 8.13 -12.25
CA ALA A 100 15.05 9.58 -11.97
C ALA A 100 14.93 10.49 -13.22
N PRO A 101 14.64 11.81 -13.06
CA PRO A 101 13.70 12.49 -12.18
C PRO A 101 12.58 13.15 -13.00
N GLY A 102 11.32 13.01 -12.59
CA GLY A 102 10.23 13.72 -13.26
C GLY A 102 8.87 13.11 -12.94
N PHE A 103 8.36 13.39 -11.74
CA PHE A 103 6.92 13.32 -11.53
C PHE A 103 6.33 14.53 -12.26
N ASP A 104 5.93 14.36 -13.52
CA ASP A 104 5.25 15.41 -14.28
C ASP A 104 3.75 15.31 -14.06
N PHE A 105 3.27 16.11 -13.10
CA PHE A 105 1.84 16.30 -12.82
C PHE A 105 1.06 16.77 -14.06
N SER A 106 1.73 17.39 -15.03
CA SER A 106 1.11 17.93 -16.25
C SER A 106 0.63 16.83 -17.21
N SER A 107 1.33 15.69 -17.25
CA SER A 107 0.95 14.54 -18.10
C SER A 107 -0.36 13.84 -17.67
N TYR A 108 -0.76 14.00 -16.40
CA TYR A 108 -1.97 13.37 -15.84
C TYR A 108 -3.25 14.16 -16.16
N SER A 109 -3.17 15.49 -16.30
CA SER A 109 -4.31 16.34 -16.69
C SER A 109 -4.84 16.00 -18.09
N ALA A 110 -3.95 15.55 -18.99
CA ALA A 110 -4.29 15.27 -20.39
C ALA A 110 -5.10 13.98 -20.62
N ASN A 111 -5.26 13.10 -19.61
CA ASN A 111 -5.86 11.77 -19.78
C ASN A 111 -7.04 11.47 -18.83
N LEU A 112 -7.64 12.50 -18.23
CA LEU A 112 -8.88 12.32 -17.48
C LEU A 112 -10.07 12.24 -18.47
N PRO A 113 -10.89 11.18 -18.45
CA PRO A 113 -12.18 11.21 -19.13
C PRO A 113 -13.07 12.28 -18.46
N ALA A 114 -13.80 13.02 -19.29
CA ALA A 114 -14.73 14.07 -18.90
C ALA A 114 -15.84 13.57 -17.95
#